data_AF-A0A373CZJ7-F1
#
_entry.id   AF-A0A373CZJ7-F1
#
_cell.length_a   1.000
_cell.length_b   1.000
_cell.length_c   1.000
_cell.angle_alpha   90.00
_cell.angle_beta   90.00
_cell.angle_gamma   90.00
#
_symmetry.space_group_name_H-M   'P 1'
#
loop_
_entity.id
_entity.type
_entity.pdbx_description
1 polymer ?
#
loop_
_entity_poly.entity_id
_entity_poly.type
_entity_poly.pdbx_seq_one_letter_code
_entity_poly.pdbx_strand_id
1 'polypeptide(L)'
;MGTDAAVDTVTTAAADTAAGTWELVSMTYNGMTVGKEDLEEMGTAMTLDLLEDGVLMLANADTEMVFERPGSVAAVTAPDEEEGEQTASSTAASVEDRWTVVPLASAQELVPYSCTEFSMNIPEGWSVKSSAMYTGMFHAIHVFDPENPVNQIFFMLKMEPLFSDENSRAMMALSSDLFGKCPILTNVSTQGVFEIFPQFADAMNATADYADIQTPYIADFSVTESFESTQGMSSVAISPSILRADFTQNGTTGEGMFTADVVPFAMGTGMGYYSVYNLTVLSAEKGSFQDWQPTLNKVLSSLNYTPEFQSFAMSQSNQAASTSQALSQSASEMSDSIMSSWENRNRSQDIMSQKQSDATLGYERIVDTETGNIYKIDNGFTDWYDGSRYKSITDDQYTDSVEAVIHWK
;
A
#
# COMPACT_ATOMS: atom_id res chain seq x y z
N MET A 1 -57.29 20.26 -6.77
CA MET A 1 -56.86 20.61 -5.41
C MET A 1 -56.76 19.33 -4.62
N GLY A 2 -55.59 19.08 -4.01
CA GLY A 2 -55.28 17.93 -3.14
C GLY A 2 -55.25 16.58 -3.87
N THR A 3 -54.47 15.57 -3.54
CA THR A 3 -53.57 15.18 -2.43
C THR A 3 -53.20 13.75 -2.89
N ASP A 4 -51.96 13.33 -3.10
CA ASP A 4 -50.89 13.02 -2.15
C ASP A 4 -50.33 11.66 -2.63
N ALA A 5 -49.03 11.51 -2.52
CA ALA A 5 -48.25 10.46 -3.17
C ALA A 5 -48.14 9.23 -2.26
N ALA A 6 -48.35 8.04 -2.82
CA ALA A 6 -47.95 6.80 -2.17
C ALA A 6 -46.49 6.49 -2.54
N VAL A 7 -45.69 6.48 -1.48
CA VAL A 7 -44.28 6.13 -1.35
C VAL A 7 -44.00 4.73 -1.90
N ASP A 8 -42.95 4.61 -2.72
CA ASP A 8 -42.20 3.36 -2.88
C ASP A 8 -40.77 3.58 -2.39
N THR A 9 -40.31 2.57 -1.68
CA THR A 9 -39.19 2.50 -0.75
C THR A 9 -37.83 2.54 -1.47
N VAL A 10 -36.98 3.52 -1.13
CA VAL A 10 -35.52 3.42 -1.32
C VAL A 10 -34.88 3.85 -0.01
N THR A 11 -34.48 2.86 0.79
CA THR A 11 -33.59 3.02 1.93
C THR A 11 -32.16 3.06 1.39
N THR A 12 -31.72 4.23 0.94
CA THR A 12 -30.29 4.50 0.76
C THR A 12 -29.70 4.87 2.11
N ALA A 13 -28.76 4.05 2.57
CA ALA A 13 -27.80 4.40 3.60
C ALA A 13 -27.09 5.70 3.20
N ALA A 14 -27.17 6.71 4.06
CA ALA A 14 -26.34 7.90 3.96
C ALA A 14 -25.18 7.72 4.92
N ALA A 15 -23.98 7.98 4.42
CA ALA A 15 -22.74 8.05 5.17
C ALA A 15 -22.93 8.76 6.53
N ASP A 16 -22.17 8.33 7.54
CA ASP A 16 -21.98 9.11 8.76
C ASP A 16 -21.11 10.33 8.41
N THR A 17 -21.66 11.23 7.61
CA THR A 17 -21.06 12.50 7.24
C THR A 17 -21.15 13.40 8.46
N ALA A 18 -20.11 14.19 8.73
CA ALA A 18 -20.06 15.25 9.75
C ALA A 18 -21.05 16.42 9.49
N ALA A 19 -22.28 16.11 9.07
CA ALA A 19 -23.36 17.04 8.82
C ALA A 19 -24.09 17.36 10.13
N GLY A 20 -24.08 18.64 10.51
CA GLY A 20 -24.77 19.14 11.69
C GLY A 20 -24.45 20.61 11.95
N THR A 21 -25.26 21.27 12.77
CA THR A 21 -24.95 22.61 13.27
C THR A 21 -23.94 22.50 14.40
N TRP A 22 -22.79 23.15 14.25
CA TRP A 22 -21.72 23.19 15.24
C TRP A 22 -21.63 24.59 15.84
N GLU A 23 -21.44 24.68 17.15
CA GLU A 23 -21.24 25.96 17.84
C GLU A 23 -19.77 26.12 18.21
N LEU A 24 -19.20 27.29 17.90
CA LEU A 24 -17.87 27.68 18.34
C LEU A 24 -17.92 27.99 19.84
N VAL A 25 -17.14 27.26 20.64
CA VAL A 25 -17.16 27.41 22.11
C VAL A 25 -15.93 28.16 22.63
N SER A 26 -14.82 28.13 21.89
CA SER A 26 -13.65 28.95 22.19
C SER A 26 -12.74 29.14 20.99
N MET A 27 -12.00 30.25 20.99
CA MET A 27 -10.94 30.54 20.02
C MET A 27 -9.67 30.95 20.76
N THR A 28 -8.53 30.39 20.37
CA THR A 28 -7.21 30.79 20.85
C THR A 28 -6.43 31.45 19.71
N TYR A 29 -5.98 32.68 19.95
CA TYR A 29 -5.15 33.42 19.00
C TYR A 29 -3.97 34.06 19.72
N ASN A 30 -2.74 33.78 19.25
CA ASN A 30 -1.50 34.29 19.86
C ASN A 30 -1.42 34.08 21.40
N GLY A 31 -1.89 32.92 21.87
CA GLY A 31 -1.85 32.53 23.29
C GLY A 31 -2.90 33.20 24.18
N MET A 32 -3.84 33.97 23.62
CA MET A 32 -5.03 34.45 24.33
C MET A 32 -6.26 33.63 23.93
N THR A 33 -6.89 32.99 24.90
CA THR A 33 -8.13 32.22 24.71
C THR A 33 -9.34 33.07 25.04
N VAL A 34 -10.29 33.13 24.11
CA VAL A 34 -11.57 33.81 24.25
C VAL A 34 -12.66 32.74 24.32
N GLY A 35 -13.47 32.78 25.39
CA GLY A 35 -14.55 31.82 25.63
C GLY A 35 -15.86 32.23 24.96
N LYS A 36 -16.82 31.31 24.92
CA LYS A 36 -18.15 31.47 24.30
C LYS A 36 -18.86 32.77 24.67
N GLU A 37 -18.89 33.13 25.96
CA GLU A 37 -19.59 34.33 26.44
C GLU A 37 -19.00 35.63 25.86
N ASP A 38 -17.67 35.71 25.75
CA ASP A 38 -16.98 36.87 25.18
C ASP A 38 -17.14 36.93 23.64
N LEU A 39 -17.20 35.77 22.97
CA LEU A 39 -17.44 35.67 21.52
C LEU A 39 -18.85 36.13 21.12
N GLU A 40 -19.84 35.81 21.96
CA GLU A 40 -21.23 36.26 21.81
C GLU A 40 -21.38 37.76 22.05
N GLU A 41 -20.66 38.32 23.05
CA GLU A 41 -20.66 39.76 23.36
C GLU A 41 -19.96 40.59 22.26
N MET A 42 -18.98 40.00 21.57
CA MET A 42 -18.30 40.59 20.41
C MET A 42 -19.09 40.50 19.10
N GLY A 43 -20.28 39.89 19.08
CA GLY A 43 -21.15 39.80 17.91
C GLY A 43 -20.56 39.00 16.74
N THR A 44 -19.61 38.09 17.01
CA THR A 44 -18.92 37.33 15.97
C THR A 44 -19.65 36.02 15.71
N ALA A 45 -20.60 36.02 14.77
CA ALA A 45 -21.21 34.81 14.25
C ALA A 45 -20.53 34.43 12.92
N MET A 46 -19.94 33.23 12.86
CA MET A 46 -19.43 32.65 11.62
C MET A 46 -20.22 31.39 11.30
N THR A 47 -20.90 31.36 10.16
CA THR A 47 -21.60 30.18 9.64
C THR A 47 -20.68 29.48 8.66
N LEU A 48 -20.45 28.17 8.86
CA LEU A 48 -19.58 27.35 8.02
C LEU A 48 -20.43 26.43 7.14
N ASP A 49 -20.21 26.48 5.82
CA ASP A 49 -20.75 25.51 4.87
C ASP A 49 -19.69 24.42 4.59
N LEU A 50 -20.00 23.16 4.91
CA LEU A 50 -19.13 22.01 4.59
C LEU A 50 -19.33 21.57 3.12
N LEU A 51 -18.23 21.18 2.47
CA LEU A 51 -18.24 20.48 1.18
C LEU A 51 -18.29 18.94 1.40
N GLU A 52 -18.68 18.20 0.36
CA GLU A 52 -19.12 16.78 0.37
C GLU A 52 -18.09 15.74 0.86
N ASP A 53 -16.85 16.11 1.17
CA ASP A 53 -15.77 15.21 1.62
C ASP A 53 -15.40 15.33 3.11
N GLY A 54 -16.09 16.16 3.89
CA GLY A 54 -16.01 16.12 5.36
C GLY A 54 -14.69 16.61 5.99
N VAL A 55 -13.78 17.21 5.22
CA VAL A 55 -12.52 17.77 5.76
C VAL A 55 -12.60 19.30 5.84
N LEU A 56 -12.30 19.86 7.01
CA LEU A 56 -12.20 21.29 7.22
C LEU A 56 -10.82 21.66 7.78
N MET A 57 -9.95 22.21 6.92
CA MET A 57 -8.60 22.66 7.31
C MET A 57 -8.57 24.19 7.35
N LEU A 58 -8.49 24.77 8.55
CA LEU A 58 -8.11 26.17 8.78
C LEU A 58 -6.94 26.20 9.77
N ALA A 59 -5.76 25.78 9.30
CA ALA A 59 -4.51 25.91 10.05
C ALA A 59 -3.70 27.09 9.49
N ASN A 60 -3.60 28.16 10.27
CA ASN A 60 -2.41 29.02 10.28
C ASN A 60 -1.74 28.78 11.65
N ALA A 61 -0.41 28.83 11.72
CA ALA A 61 0.41 28.42 12.87
C ALA A 61 0.09 29.13 14.21
N ASP A 62 -0.75 30.17 14.19
CA ASP A 62 -1.05 31.03 15.33
C ASP A 62 -2.52 31.01 15.79
N THR A 63 -3.37 30.14 15.22
CA THR A 63 -4.82 30.08 15.52
C THR A 63 -5.34 28.66 15.73
N GLU A 64 -6.05 28.44 16.85
CA GLU A 64 -6.77 27.20 17.17
C GLU A 64 -8.24 27.49 17.51
N MET A 65 -9.18 26.70 17.01
CA MET A 65 -10.63 26.85 17.24
C MET A 65 -11.25 25.51 17.66
N VAL A 66 -12.14 25.54 18.66
CA VAL A 66 -12.81 24.36 19.22
C VAL A 66 -14.33 24.48 19.09
N PHE A 67 -14.96 23.48 18.50
CA PHE A 67 -16.41 23.41 18.29
C PHE A 67 -17.03 22.28 19.12
N GLU A 68 -18.21 22.51 19.68
CA GLU A 68 -19.00 21.47 20.36
C GLU A 68 -20.35 21.29 19.67
N ARG A 69 -20.87 20.06 19.73
CA ARG A 69 -22.21 19.72 19.23
C ARG A 69 -23.23 19.92 20.37
N PRO A 70 -24.29 20.73 20.20
CA PRO A 70 -25.29 20.91 21.25
C PRO A 70 -26.08 19.60 21.46
N GLY A 71 -25.97 18.97 22.65
CA GLY A 71 -26.86 17.85 23.03
C GLY A 71 -26.29 16.65 23.79
N SER A 72 -25.04 16.67 24.28
CA SER A 72 -24.50 15.61 25.14
C SER A 72 -24.51 16.05 26.60
N VAL A 73 -25.67 15.94 27.27
CA VAL A 73 -25.73 16.03 28.74
C VAL A 73 -26.37 14.74 29.27
N ALA A 74 -25.53 13.89 29.84
CA ALA A 74 -25.96 12.72 30.61
C ALA A 74 -26.75 13.21 31.84
N ALA A 75 -28.04 12.91 31.86
CA ALA A 75 -28.88 13.13 33.04
C ALA A 75 -28.59 12.05 34.08
N VAL A 76 -28.12 12.49 35.24
CA VAL A 76 -28.06 11.72 36.49
C VAL A 76 -29.49 11.51 37.00
N THR A 77 -29.92 10.26 37.16
CA THR A 77 -31.05 9.89 38.03
C THR A 77 -30.67 8.72 38.92
N ALA A 78 -30.92 8.90 40.22
CA ALA A 78 -30.74 7.95 41.30
C ALA A 78 -31.82 6.83 41.27
N PRO A 79 -31.67 5.73 42.04
CA PRO A 79 -32.28 4.44 41.74
C PRO A 79 -33.67 4.27 42.34
N ASP A 80 -34.54 3.55 41.64
CA ASP A 80 -35.70 2.87 42.23
C ASP A 80 -35.61 1.38 41.88
N GLU A 81 -35.81 0.57 42.91
CA GLU A 81 -35.92 -0.89 42.87
C GLU A 81 -37.24 -1.29 42.18
N GLU A 82 -37.20 -2.22 41.23
CA GLU A 82 -38.12 -3.35 41.22
C GLU A 82 -37.66 -4.46 40.26
N GLU A 83 -38.02 -5.68 40.65
CA GLU A 83 -37.50 -6.97 40.23
C GLU A 83 -37.82 -7.37 38.78
N GLY A 84 -36.86 -8.08 38.18
CA GLY A 84 -37.14 -9.31 37.45
C GLY A 84 -37.49 -9.22 35.97
N GLU A 85 -36.47 -9.34 35.11
CA GLU A 85 -36.51 -10.29 33.98
C GLU A 85 -35.09 -10.53 33.44
N GLN A 86 -34.57 -11.73 33.70
CA GLN A 86 -33.38 -12.28 33.06
C GLN A 86 -33.73 -12.66 31.63
N THR A 87 -33.21 -11.95 30.63
CA THR A 87 -32.93 -12.54 29.31
C THR A 87 -31.85 -11.78 28.55
N ALA A 88 -30.73 -12.49 28.29
CA ALA A 88 -29.88 -12.41 27.10
C ALA A 88 -29.05 -11.14 26.80
N SER A 89 -28.25 -10.65 27.77
CA SER A 89 -27.15 -9.71 27.49
C SER A 89 -25.75 -10.21 27.92
N SER A 90 -25.64 -11.43 28.47
CA SER A 90 -24.39 -11.92 29.08
C SER A 90 -23.51 -12.79 28.18
N THR A 91 -23.89 -13.04 26.92
CA THR A 91 -23.20 -14.01 26.07
C THR A 91 -22.08 -13.42 25.22
N ALA A 92 -22.24 -12.21 24.65
CA ALA A 92 -21.21 -11.62 23.76
C ALA A 92 -19.92 -11.24 24.49
N ALA A 93 -20.03 -10.51 25.62
CA ALA A 93 -18.88 -10.17 26.46
C ALA A 93 -18.13 -11.43 26.97
N SER A 94 -18.84 -12.53 27.21
CA SER A 94 -18.24 -13.80 27.68
C SER A 94 -17.50 -14.61 26.60
N VAL A 95 -17.73 -14.31 25.31
CA VAL A 95 -17.08 -14.99 24.19
C VAL A 95 -15.74 -14.33 23.87
N GLU A 96 -15.71 -12.98 23.85
CA GLU A 96 -14.48 -12.20 23.69
C GLU A 96 -13.47 -12.44 24.82
N ASP A 97 -13.93 -12.74 26.04
CA ASP A 97 -13.05 -13.13 27.17
C ASP A 97 -12.19 -14.38 26.88
N ARG A 98 -12.58 -15.19 25.89
CA ARG A 98 -11.85 -16.40 25.48
C ARG A 98 -11.01 -16.20 24.22
N TRP A 99 -10.94 -14.97 23.73
CA TRP A 99 -10.22 -14.63 22.51
C TRP A 99 -8.80 -14.15 22.81
N THR A 100 -7.90 -14.46 21.89
CA THR A 100 -6.61 -13.79 21.76
C THR A 100 -6.61 -13.09 20.42
N VAL A 101 -6.64 -11.74 20.45
CA VAL A 101 -6.63 -10.91 19.24
C VAL A 101 -5.19 -10.58 18.90
N VAL A 102 -4.78 -10.93 17.68
CA VAL A 102 -3.45 -10.69 17.13
C VAL A 102 -3.61 -9.71 15.96
N PRO A 103 -3.01 -8.50 16.02
CA PRO A 103 -3.01 -7.58 14.90
C PRO A 103 -2.45 -8.24 13.63
N LEU A 104 -2.93 -7.84 12.47
CA LEU A 104 -2.33 -8.30 11.22
C LEU A 104 -0.87 -7.86 11.13
N ALA A 105 -0.02 -8.75 10.61
CA ALA A 105 1.36 -8.40 10.30
C ALA A 105 1.44 -7.20 9.32
N SER A 106 0.47 -7.04 8.43
CA SER A 106 0.42 -5.89 7.51
C SER A 106 -0.05 -4.58 8.15
N ALA A 107 -0.65 -4.62 9.35
CA ALA A 107 -1.12 -3.44 10.07
C ALA A 107 -0.05 -2.82 11.00
N GLN A 108 1.21 -3.25 10.87
CA GLN A 108 2.33 -2.72 11.63
C GLN A 108 2.47 -1.20 11.47
N GLU A 109 2.91 -0.53 12.54
CA GLU A 109 3.24 0.89 12.49
C GLU A 109 4.41 1.12 11.52
N LEU A 110 4.30 2.19 10.73
CA LEU A 110 5.40 2.61 9.87
C LEU A 110 6.30 3.59 10.62
N VAL A 111 7.57 3.25 10.74
CA VAL A 111 8.58 4.08 11.42
C VAL A 111 9.43 4.82 10.39
N PRO A 112 9.87 6.06 10.69
CA PRO A 112 10.71 6.82 9.78
C PRO A 112 12.10 6.19 9.68
N TYR A 113 12.54 5.97 8.44
CA TYR A 113 13.90 5.58 8.06
C TYR A 113 14.56 6.71 7.27
N SER A 114 15.85 6.93 7.49
CA SER A 114 16.64 7.87 6.72
C SER A 114 18.10 7.44 6.62
N CYS A 115 18.66 7.67 5.45
CA CYS A 115 20.08 7.48 5.15
C CYS A 115 20.62 8.71 4.40
N THR A 116 21.80 8.59 3.78
CA THR A 116 22.42 9.73 3.07
C THR A 116 21.67 10.03 1.77
N GLU A 117 21.14 8.99 1.12
CA GLU A 117 20.55 9.05 -0.21
C GLU A 117 19.06 9.38 -0.19
N PHE A 118 18.31 8.90 0.81
CA PHE A 118 16.86 9.05 0.89
C PHE A 118 16.30 8.89 2.32
N SER A 119 15.03 9.25 2.47
CA SER A 119 14.17 8.92 3.61
C SER A 119 12.91 8.19 3.13
N MET A 120 12.34 7.33 3.98
CA MET A 120 11.05 6.67 3.75
C MET A 120 10.47 6.15 5.08
N ASN A 121 9.17 5.87 5.14
CA ASN A 121 8.57 5.17 6.27
C ASN A 121 8.54 3.67 5.97
N ILE A 122 9.04 2.84 6.88
CA ILE A 122 9.11 1.37 6.71
C ILE A 122 8.33 0.67 7.81
N PRO A 123 7.82 -0.55 7.61
CA PRO A 123 7.23 -1.32 8.70
C PRO A 123 8.25 -1.55 9.81
N GLU A 124 7.84 -1.44 11.07
CA GLU A 124 8.72 -1.65 12.21
C GLU A 124 9.43 -3.02 12.13
N GLY A 125 10.73 -3.06 12.45
CA GLY A 125 11.52 -4.29 12.42
C GLY A 125 12.01 -4.72 11.02
N TRP A 126 11.55 -4.08 9.94
CA TRP A 126 12.04 -4.38 8.58
C TRP A 126 13.47 -3.89 8.35
N SER A 127 14.18 -4.59 7.47
CA SER A 127 15.54 -4.24 7.05
C SER A 127 15.53 -3.41 5.78
N VAL A 128 16.42 -2.41 5.72
CA VAL A 128 16.68 -1.62 4.50
C VAL A 128 18.11 -1.87 4.05
N LYS A 129 18.27 -2.20 2.77
CA LYS A 129 19.54 -2.23 2.04
C LYS A 129 19.44 -1.29 0.85
N SER A 130 20.47 -0.49 0.63
CA SER A 130 20.53 0.42 -0.51
C SER A 130 21.95 0.56 -1.02
N SER A 131 22.08 0.86 -2.32
CA SER A 131 23.39 1.04 -2.93
C SER A 131 23.93 2.42 -2.56
N ALA A 132 25.24 2.60 -2.67
CA ALA A 132 25.87 3.86 -2.25
C ALA A 132 25.52 5.03 -3.18
N MET A 133 25.54 6.26 -2.65
CA MET A 133 25.28 7.50 -3.41
C MET A 133 25.94 7.57 -4.80
N TYR A 134 27.18 7.08 -4.93
CA TYR A 134 27.93 7.17 -6.19
C TYR A 134 27.34 6.31 -7.33
N THR A 135 26.42 5.37 -7.05
CA THR A 135 25.72 4.60 -8.09
C THR A 135 24.74 5.47 -8.88
N GLY A 136 24.33 6.63 -8.35
CA GLY A 136 23.51 7.63 -9.05
C GLY A 136 22.25 7.02 -9.66
N MET A 137 22.08 7.14 -10.99
CA MET A 137 20.90 6.59 -11.68
C MET A 137 20.74 5.08 -11.55
N PHE A 138 21.77 4.33 -11.17
CA PHE A 138 21.69 2.89 -10.95
C PHE A 138 21.44 2.53 -9.49
N HIS A 139 20.92 3.46 -8.70
CA HIS A 139 20.61 3.22 -7.30
C HIS A 139 19.47 2.21 -7.12
N ALA A 140 19.66 1.31 -6.15
CA ALA A 140 18.72 0.28 -5.79
C ALA A 140 18.40 0.36 -4.29
N ILE A 141 17.16 0.08 -3.94
CA ILE A 141 16.63 0.00 -2.57
C ILE A 141 15.93 -1.35 -2.42
N HIS A 142 16.20 -2.03 -1.32
CA HIS A 142 15.55 -3.25 -0.92
C HIS A 142 15.10 -3.11 0.54
N VAL A 143 13.79 -3.07 0.75
CA VAL A 143 13.15 -3.05 2.06
C VAL A 143 12.45 -4.39 2.24
N PHE A 144 12.74 -5.14 3.29
CA PHE A 144 12.16 -6.48 3.46
C PHE A 144 12.00 -6.87 4.92
N ASP A 145 11.05 -7.78 5.15
CA ASP A 145 10.89 -8.47 6.43
C ASP A 145 12.02 -9.50 6.61
N PRO A 146 12.90 -9.37 7.62
CA PRO A 146 13.99 -10.31 7.84
C PRO A 146 13.53 -11.73 8.18
N GLU A 147 12.32 -11.91 8.73
CA GLU A 147 11.76 -13.22 9.09
C GLU A 147 11.02 -13.86 7.91
N ASN A 148 10.47 -13.05 6.99
CA ASN A 148 9.83 -13.52 5.76
C ASN A 148 10.18 -12.64 4.55
N PRO A 149 11.36 -12.83 3.92
CA PRO A 149 11.87 -11.95 2.87
C PRO A 149 11.04 -11.87 1.59
N VAL A 150 10.01 -12.70 1.42
CA VAL A 150 9.04 -12.55 0.32
C VAL A 150 8.18 -11.29 0.50
N ASN A 151 8.00 -10.85 1.75
CA ASN A 151 7.41 -9.56 2.12
C ASN A 151 8.47 -8.48 1.91
N GLN A 152 8.37 -7.75 0.80
CA GLN A 152 9.44 -6.84 0.39
C GLN A 152 8.97 -5.75 -0.58
N ILE A 153 9.83 -4.74 -0.67
CA ILE A 153 9.84 -3.72 -1.69
C ILE A 153 11.24 -3.71 -2.30
N PHE A 154 11.33 -3.94 -3.60
CA PHE A 154 12.57 -3.74 -4.34
C PHE A 154 12.34 -2.65 -5.38
N PHE A 155 13.14 -1.59 -5.32
CA PHE A 155 13.02 -0.44 -6.19
C PHE A 155 14.39 -0.11 -6.79
N MET A 156 14.47 -0.03 -8.12
CA MET A 156 15.70 0.35 -8.82
C MET A 156 15.41 1.40 -9.88
N LEU A 157 16.14 2.51 -9.82
CA LEU A 157 15.94 3.65 -10.72
C LEU A 157 16.23 3.30 -12.18
N LYS A 158 17.34 2.59 -12.40
CA LYS A 158 17.78 2.17 -13.73
C LYS A 158 18.68 0.94 -13.62
N MET A 159 18.56 0.04 -14.58
CA MET A 159 19.56 -0.99 -14.85
C MET A 159 19.91 -1.04 -16.33
N GLU A 160 21.18 -1.32 -16.65
CA GLU A 160 21.66 -1.54 -18.01
C GLU A 160 23.05 -2.20 -17.99
N PRO A 161 23.52 -2.76 -19.13
CA PRO A 161 22.74 -3.10 -20.31
C PRO A 161 22.03 -4.45 -20.17
N LEU A 162 20.86 -4.60 -20.79
CA LEU A 162 20.30 -5.90 -21.16
C LEU A 162 20.45 -6.06 -22.66
N PHE A 163 20.95 -7.21 -23.11
CA PHE A 163 21.18 -7.44 -24.53
C PHE A 163 19.98 -8.13 -25.19
N SER A 164 19.76 -7.85 -26.48
CA SER A 164 18.71 -8.50 -27.27
C SER A 164 19.02 -9.97 -27.58
N ASP A 165 20.30 -10.33 -27.59
CA ASP A 165 20.77 -11.65 -28.02
C ASP A 165 22.18 -11.95 -27.51
N GLU A 166 22.53 -13.24 -27.53
CA GLU A 166 23.83 -13.74 -27.09
C GLU A 166 24.99 -13.22 -27.95
N ASN A 167 24.80 -13.01 -29.24
CA ASN A 167 25.88 -12.56 -30.12
C ASN A 167 26.28 -11.12 -29.78
N SER A 168 25.30 -10.23 -29.58
CA SER A 168 25.52 -8.87 -29.12
C SER A 168 26.23 -8.84 -27.75
N ARG A 169 25.76 -9.66 -26.80
CA ARG A 169 26.39 -9.79 -25.48
C ARG A 169 27.83 -10.28 -25.57
N ALA A 170 28.08 -11.35 -26.32
CA ALA A 170 29.41 -11.94 -26.50
C ALA A 170 30.39 -10.98 -27.17
N MET A 171 29.94 -10.21 -28.17
CA MET A 171 30.74 -9.16 -28.79
C MET A 171 31.14 -8.08 -27.79
N MET A 172 30.22 -7.66 -26.92
CA MET A 172 30.52 -6.70 -25.86
C MET A 172 31.42 -7.29 -24.78
N ALA A 173 31.29 -8.58 -24.47
CA ALA A 173 32.15 -9.29 -23.53
C ALA A 173 33.63 -9.27 -23.93
N LEU A 174 33.96 -9.13 -25.22
CA LEU A 174 35.34 -8.93 -25.69
C LEU A 174 35.99 -7.64 -25.14
N SER A 175 35.19 -6.66 -24.74
CA SER A 175 35.67 -5.38 -24.18
C SER A 175 35.74 -5.38 -22.66
N SER A 176 34.93 -6.21 -21.99
CA SER A 176 34.91 -6.37 -20.53
C SER A 176 34.14 -7.63 -20.15
N ASP A 177 34.71 -8.45 -19.27
CA ASP A 177 34.07 -9.67 -18.74
C ASP A 177 32.72 -9.38 -18.05
N LEU A 178 32.50 -8.14 -17.57
CA LEU A 178 31.23 -7.72 -16.96
C LEU A 178 30.07 -7.79 -17.96
N PHE A 179 30.28 -7.43 -19.23
CA PHE A 179 29.23 -7.52 -20.25
C PHE A 179 28.84 -8.97 -20.54
N GLY A 180 29.78 -9.91 -20.36
CA GLY A 180 29.51 -11.35 -20.41
C GLY A 180 28.66 -11.87 -19.25
N LYS A 181 28.25 -11.03 -18.29
CA LYS A 181 27.32 -11.37 -17.21
C LYS A 181 25.98 -10.65 -17.33
N CYS A 182 25.84 -9.72 -18.27
CA CYS A 182 24.60 -8.98 -18.47
C CYS A 182 23.46 -9.92 -18.94
N PRO A 183 22.22 -9.72 -18.47
CA PRO A 183 21.08 -10.51 -18.89
C PRO A 183 20.76 -10.35 -20.39
N ILE A 184 20.10 -11.37 -20.95
CA ILE A 184 19.53 -11.33 -22.30
C ILE A 184 18.02 -11.21 -22.20
N LEU A 185 17.46 -10.16 -22.78
CA LEU A 185 16.03 -9.89 -22.82
C LEU A 185 15.50 -10.13 -24.23
N THR A 186 14.98 -11.33 -24.49
CA THR A 186 14.36 -11.70 -25.77
C THR A 186 12.88 -11.32 -25.83
N ASN A 187 12.14 -11.51 -24.73
CA ASN A 187 10.79 -11.01 -24.55
C ASN A 187 10.86 -9.55 -24.05
N VAL A 188 10.80 -8.58 -24.96
CA VAL A 188 11.01 -7.16 -24.62
C VAL A 188 9.69 -6.57 -24.10
N SER A 189 9.45 -6.72 -22.80
CA SER A 189 8.26 -6.22 -22.09
C SER A 189 8.52 -6.17 -20.58
N THR A 190 7.63 -5.56 -19.79
CA THR A 190 7.65 -5.69 -18.31
C THR A 190 7.72 -7.16 -17.89
N GLN A 191 6.87 -8.01 -18.48
CA GLN A 191 6.81 -9.43 -18.12
C GLN A 191 8.13 -10.14 -18.41
N GLY A 192 8.73 -9.88 -19.57
CA GLY A 192 9.98 -10.50 -19.94
C GLY A 192 11.15 -10.13 -19.02
N VAL A 193 11.14 -8.93 -18.42
CA VAL A 193 12.12 -8.55 -17.38
C VAL A 193 12.00 -9.47 -16.16
N PHE A 194 10.77 -9.72 -15.68
CA PHE A 194 10.54 -10.57 -14.52
C PHE A 194 10.70 -12.08 -14.83
N GLU A 195 10.48 -12.51 -16.08
CA GLU A 195 10.80 -13.88 -16.52
C GLU A 195 12.30 -14.19 -16.46
N ILE A 196 13.17 -13.19 -16.62
CA ILE A 196 14.63 -13.33 -16.54
C ILE A 196 15.23 -12.76 -15.24
N PHE A 197 14.40 -12.39 -14.26
CA PHE A 197 14.85 -11.78 -13.01
C PHE A 197 15.96 -12.56 -12.28
N PRO A 198 15.99 -13.91 -12.30
CA PRO A 198 17.11 -14.68 -11.75
C PRO A 198 18.47 -14.30 -12.34
N GLN A 199 18.54 -14.11 -13.67
CA GLN A 199 19.78 -13.71 -14.35
C GLN A 199 20.19 -12.29 -13.95
N PHE A 200 19.20 -11.42 -13.73
CA PHE A 200 19.42 -10.07 -13.23
C PHE A 200 19.97 -10.08 -11.80
N ALA A 201 19.37 -10.85 -10.90
CA ALA A 201 19.83 -11.00 -9.52
C ALA A 201 21.27 -11.53 -9.48
N ASP A 202 21.59 -12.53 -10.29
CA ASP A 202 22.96 -13.05 -10.42
C ASP A 202 23.95 -11.98 -10.89
N ALA A 203 23.58 -11.17 -11.89
CA ALA A 203 24.41 -10.08 -12.40
C ALA A 203 24.64 -8.96 -11.36
N MET A 204 23.60 -8.59 -10.62
CA MET A 204 23.70 -7.63 -9.53
C MET A 204 24.61 -8.14 -8.42
N ASN A 205 24.37 -9.37 -7.93
CA ASN A 205 25.15 -9.96 -6.84
C ASN A 205 26.63 -10.18 -7.22
N ALA A 206 26.94 -10.31 -8.52
CA ALA A 206 28.31 -10.38 -9.01
C ALA A 206 29.03 -9.01 -9.08
N THR A 207 28.32 -7.91 -8.84
CA THR A 207 28.82 -6.54 -8.92
C THR A 207 29.02 -5.99 -7.50
N ALA A 208 30.25 -5.53 -7.20
CA ALA A 208 30.63 -5.13 -5.83
C ALA A 208 29.71 -4.07 -5.22
N ASP A 209 29.25 -3.12 -6.03
CA ASP A 209 28.38 -2.01 -5.58
C ASP A 209 26.97 -2.47 -5.14
N TYR A 210 26.59 -3.71 -5.49
CA TYR A 210 25.27 -4.28 -5.19
C TYR A 210 25.32 -5.54 -4.32
N ALA A 211 26.51 -6.01 -3.94
CA ALA A 211 26.67 -7.26 -3.21
C ALA A 211 25.89 -7.29 -1.88
N ASP A 212 25.71 -6.13 -1.25
CA ASP A 212 25.00 -5.98 0.04
C ASP A 212 23.49 -5.68 -0.11
N ILE A 213 22.99 -5.49 -1.33
CA ILE A 213 21.57 -5.19 -1.60
C ILE A 213 20.68 -6.38 -1.33
N GLN A 214 21.21 -7.59 -1.47
CA GLN A 214 20.45 -8.84 -1.41
C GLN A 214 19.30 -8.80 -2.43
N THR A 215 19.61 -8.55 -3.70
CA THR A 215 18.60 -8.48 -4.77
C THR A 215 17.70 -9.71 -4.74
N PRO A 216 16.36 -9.53 -4.76
CA PRO A 216 15.44 -10.65 -4.66
C PRO A 216 15.62 -11.63 -5.80
N TYR A 217 15.42 -12.91 -5.52
CA TYR A 217 15.49 -13.97 -6.52
C TYR A 217 14.08 -14.42 -6.88
N ILE A 218 13.44 -13.67 -7.78
CA ILE A 218 12.08 -13.93 -8.27
C ILE A 218 12.16 -14.98 -9.38
N ALA A 219 11.62 -16.18 -9.14
CA ALA A 219 11.59 -17.27 -10.09
C ALA A 219 10.14 -17.73 -10.35
N ASP A 220 9.95 -18.63 -11.32
CA ASP A 220 8.64 -19.20 -11.70
C ASP A 220 7.52 -18.15 -11.87
N PHE A 221 7.89 -17.00 -12.44
CA PHE A 221 7.02 -15.83 -12.57
C PHE A 221 5.82 -16.10 -13.49
N SER A 222 4.61 -15.90 -12.98
CA SER A 222 3.36 -16.14 -13.71
C SER A 222 2.39 -14.99 -13.53
N VAL A 223 2.17 -14.24 -14.61
CA VAL A 223 1.22 -13.11 -14.64
C VAL A 223 -0.22 -13.61 -14.46
N THR A 224 -0.92 -13.03 -13.50
CA THR A 224 -2.36 -13.27 -13.24
C THR A 224 -3.21 -12.16 -13.82
N GLU A 225 -2.76 -10.90 -13.72
CA GLU A 225 -3.41 -9.72 -14.28
C GLU A 225 -2.38 -8.74 -14.85
N SER A 226 -2.76 -7.98 -15.87
CA SER A 226 -1.92 -6.96 -16.51
C SER A 226 -2.72 -5.70 -16.74
N PHE A 227 -2.17 -4.57 -16.32
CA PHE A 227 -2.76 -3.24 -16.43
C PHE A 227 -1.84 -2.35 -17.28
N GLU A 228 -2.42 -1.44 -18.06
CA GLU A 228 -1.64 -0.48 -18.84
C GLU A 228 -0.91 0.49 -17.89
N SER A 229 0.39 0.67 -18.10
CA SER A 229 1.15 1.71 -17.38
C SER A 229 1.21 2.98 -18.21
N THR A 230 0.67 4.06 -17.68
CA THR A 230 0.66 5.38 -18.36
C THR A 230 1.68 6.36 -17.79
N GLN A 231 2.36 6.00 -16.70
CA GLN A 231 3.30 6.87 -15.96
C GLN A 231 4.77 6.61 -16.31
N GLY A 232 5.68 7.41 -15.74
CA GLY A 232 7.13 7.20 -15.85
C GLY A 232 7.65 7.36 -17.28
N MET A 233 8.32 6.33 -17.80
CA MET A 233 8.90 6.34 -19.15
C MET A 233 7.96 5.76 -20.22
N SER A 234 6.66 5.63 -19.93
CA SER A 234 5.66 5.02 -20.81
C SER A 234 5.70 5.53 -22.27
N SER A 235 6.00 6.81 -22.48
CA SER A 235 6.10 7.43 -23.82
C SER A 235 7.24 6.88 -24.71
N VAL A 236 8.27 6.29 -24.10
CA VAL A 236 9.47 5.76 -24.78
C VAL A 236 9.73 4.29 -24.44
N ALA A 237 9.07 3.76 -23.43
CA ALA A 237 9.14 2.37 -23.02
C ALA A 237 8.39 1.45 -24.00
N ILE A 238 8.88 0.23 -24.15
CA ILE A 238 8.27 -0.81 -24.98
C ILE A 238 7.26 -1.56 -24.10
N SER A 239 5.98 -1.45 -24.45
CA SER A 239 4.87 -2.18 -23.80
C SER A 239 4.87 -2.06 -22.27
N PRO A 240 4.85 -0.83 -21.72
CA PRO A 240 4.86 -0.61 -20.29
C PRO A 240 3.56 -1.14 -19.67
N SER A 241 3.69 -1.93 -18.61
CA SER A 241 2.57 -2.53 -17.89
C SER A 241 2.85 -2.65 -16.41
N ILE A 242 1.78 -2.68 -15.63
CA ILE A 242 1.78 -3.07 -14.22
C ILE A 242 1.23 -4.48 -14.17
N LEU A 243 2.00 -5.41 -13.61
CA LEU A 243 1.65 -6.82 -13.57
C LEU A 243 1.29 -7.21 -12.15
N ARG A 244 0.19 -7.94 -11.99
CA ARG A 244 -0.02 -8.80 -10.83
C ARG A 244 0.46 -10.20 -11.20
N ALA A 245 1.27 -10.80 -10.34
CA ALA A 245 1.84 -12.10 -10.63
C ALA A 245 2.08 -12.95 -9.39
N ASP A 246 2.02 -14.26 -9.60
CA ASP A 246 2.56 -15.26 -8.70
C ASP A 246 4.05 -15.50 -9.03
N PHE A 247 4.83 -15.86 -8.01
CA PHE A 247 6.24 -16.22 -8.18
C PHE A 247 6.74 -17.13 -7.05
N THR A 248 7.97 -17.61 -7.18
CA THR A 248 8.69 -18.30 -6.10
C THR A 248 9.95 -17.53 -5.73
N GLN A 249 10.24 -17.43 -4.44
CA GLN A 249 11.49 -16.86 -3.92
C GLN A 249 11.96 -17.69 -2.74
N ASN A 250 13.20 -18.21 -2.83
CA ASN A 250 13.81 -19.05 -1.79
C ASN A 250 12.94 -20.24 -1.34
N GLY A 251 12.12 -20.80 -2.23
CA GLY A 251 11.22 -21.92 -1.94
C GLY A 251 9.86 -21.53 -1.38
N THR A 252 9.62 -20.24 -1.11
CA THR A 252 8.33 -19.70 -0.68
C THR A 252 7.57 -19.15 -1.89
N THR A 253 6.26 -19.43 -1.96
CA THR A 253 5.38 -18.86 -2.98
C THR A 253 4.98 -17.44 -2.59
N GLY A 254 5.19 -16.50 -3.50
CA GLY A 254 4.82 -15.10 -3.34
C GLY A 254 3.77 -14.65 -4.34
N GLU A 255 3.11 -13.56 -4.01
CA GLU A 255 2.23 -12.79 -4.88
C GLU A 255 2.65 -11.32 -4.81
N GLY A 256 2.56 -10.59 -5.92
CA GLY A 256 2.98 -9.19 -5.93
C GLY A 256 2.47 -8.37 -7.11
N MET A 257 2.80 -7.08 -7.04
CA MET A 257 2.65 -6.09 -8.10
C MET A 257 4.04 -5.68 -8.61
N PHE A 258 4.19 -5.65 -9.93
CA PHE A 258 5.49 -5.56 -10.60
C PHE A 258 5.46 -4.54 -11.74
N THR A 259 6.49 -3.70 -11.84
CA THR A 259 6.65 -2.70 -12.90
C THR A 259 8.09 -2.65 -13.39
N ALA A 260 8.28 -2.34 -14.68
CA ALA A 260 9.59 -2.20 -15.31
C ALA A 260 9.43 -1.50 -16.67
N ASP A 261 10.03 -0.33 -16.84
CA ASP A 261 9.98 0.44 -18.09
C ASP A 261 11.17 0.09 -18.98
N VAL A 262 10.96 -0.73 -20.02
CA VAL A 262 12.03 -1.19 -20.93
C VAL A 262 12.25 -0.19 -22.07
N VAL A 263 13.43 0.44 -22.13
CA VAL A 263 13.76 1.49 -23.11
C VAL A 263 14.93 1.04 -24.00
N PRO A 264 14.79 1.06 -25.35
CA PRO A 264 15.85 0.67 -26.27
C PRO A 264 16.88 1.78 -26.49
N PHE A 265 18.16 1.40 -26.49
CA PHE A 265 19.28 2.26 -26.85
C PHE A 265 20.05 1.69 -28.02
N ALA A 266 20.26 2.52 -29.05
CA ALA A 266 21.09 2.18 -30.18
C ALA A 266 22.57 2.39 -29.84
N MET A 267 23.39 1.38 -30.09
CA MET A 267 24.83 1.53 -30.23
C MET A 267 25.17 1.69 -31.72
N GLY A 268 26.25 2.41 -32.04
CA GLY A 268 26.74 2.49 -33.42
C GLY A 268 26.95 1.08 -34.00
N THR A 269 26.89 0.94 -35.33
CA THR A 269 27.01 -0.32 -36.09
C THR A 269 25.83 -1.30 -36.07
N GLY A 270 24.63 -0.86 -35.63
CA GLY A 270 23.40 -1.65 -35.72
C GLY A 270 23.19 -2.63 -34.57
N MET A 271 24.00 -2.49 -33.50
CA MET A 271 23.81 -3.16 -32.22
C MET A 271 23.04 -2.24 -31.26
N GLY A 272 22.45 -2.78 -30.21
CA GLY A 272 21.77 -2.00 -29.20
C GLY A 272 21.69 -2.74 -27.87
N TYR A 273 21.20 -2.06 -26.85
CA TYR A 273 20.87 -2.65 -25.56
C TYR A 273 19.57 -2.05 -25.04
N TYR A 274 18.98 -2.68 -24.05
CA TYR A 274 17.86 -2.14 -23.30
C TYR A 274 18.35 -1.64 -21.95
N SER A 275 17.77 -0.54 -21.50
CA SER A 275 17.80 -0.13 -20.10
C SER A 275 16.41 -0.33 -19.53
N VAL A 276 16.33 -0.78 -18.28
CA VAL A 276 15.06 -0.87 -17.56
C VAL A 276 15.05 0.23 -16.51
N TYR A 277 13.98 1.01 -16.49
CA TYR A 277 13.77 2.10 -15.54
C TYR A 277 12.63 1.78 -14.59
N ASN A 278 12.66 2.41 -13.42
CA ASN A 278 11.62 2.33 -12.39
C ASN A 278 11.19 0.89 -12.08
N LEU A 279 12.17 -0.02 -12.02
CA LEU A 279 11.92 -1.42 -11.74
C LEU A 279 11.43 -1.53 -10.30
N THR A 280 10.19 -1.99 -10.12
CA THR A 280 9.54 -2.07 -8.81
C THR A 280 8.93 -3.43 -8.59
N VAL A 281 9.14 -3.94 -7.38
CA VAL A 281 8.52 -5.14 -6.83
C VAL A 281 7.85 -4.74 -5.53
N LEU A 282 6.54 -4.90 -5.42
CA LEU A 282 5.84 -4.96 -4.15
C LEU A 282 5.31 -6.39 -3.98
N SER A 283 5.81 -7.14 -3.02
CA SER A 283 5.38 -8.54 -2.86
C SER A 283 5.21 -8.94 -1.41
N ALA A 284 4.41 -10.00 -1.21
CA ALA A 284 4.28 -10.69 0.06
C ALA A 284 4.05 -12.18 -0.18
N GLU A 285 4.10 -12.97 0.89
CA GLU A 285 3.74 -14.38 0.83
C GLU A 285 2.34 -14.56 0.25
N LYS A 286 2.19 -15.53 -0.66
CA LYS A 286 0.94 -15.80 -1.36
C LYS A 286 -0.19 -16.04 -0.35
N GLY A 287 -1.34 -15.39 -0.60
CA GLY A 287 -2.49 -15.43 0.31
C GLY A 287 -2.49 -14.37 1.41
N SER A 288 -1.37 -13.65 1.61
CA SER A 288 -1.29 -12.48 2.50
C SER A 288 -1.13 -11.15 1.75
N PHE A 289 -0.82 -11.19 0.45
CA PHE A 289 -0.53 -9.99 -0.34
C PHE A 289 -1.67 -8.97 -0.35
N GLN A 290 -2.93 -9.40 -0.33
CA GLN A 290 -4.08 -8.48 -0.24
C GLN A 290 -4.04 -7.62 1.03
N ASP A 291 -3.62 -8.21 2.16
CA ASP A 291 -3.52 -7.51 3.43
C ASP A 291 -2.29 -6.59 3.43
N TRP A 292 -1.20 -6.99 2.76
CA TRP A 292 0.06 -6.25 2.67
C TRP A 292 0.07 -5.13 1.63
N GLN A 293 -0.65 -5.26 0.52
CA GLN A 293 -0.56 -4.36 -0.62
C GLN A 293 -0.74 -2.88 -0.22
N PRO A 294 -1.75 -2.50 0.58
CA PRO A 294 -1.92 -1.09 0.97
C PRO A 294 -0.74 -0.56 1.79
N THR A 295 -0.18 -1.38 2.68
CA THR A 295 0.97 -1.04 3.52
C THR A 295 2.24 -0.90 2.69
N LEU A 296 2.53 -1.88 1.80
CA LEU A 296 3.69 -1.82 0.90
C LEU A 296 3.62 -0.60 -0.02
N ASN A 297 2.42 -0.26 -0.49
CA ASN A 297 2.23 0.92 -1.31
C ASN A 297 2.48 2.23 -0.54
N LYS A 298 2.01 2.34 0.72
CA LYS A 298 2.31 3.49 1.59
C LYS A 298 3.81 3.64 1.86
N VAL A 299 4.52 2.53 2.00
CA VAL A 299 5.97 2.53 2.18
C VAL A 299 6.66 3.08 0.92
N LEU A 300 6.29 2.59 -0.27
CA LEU A 300 6.84 3.09 -1.54
C LEU A 300 6.52 4.58 -1.76
N SER A 301 5.27 5.00 -1.49
CA SER A 301 4.84 6.39 -1.71
C SER A 301 5.56 7.40 -0.82
N SER A 302 6.07 6.96 0.33
CA SER A 302 6.83 7.77 1.28
C SER A 302 8.30 7.97 0.90
N LEU A 303 8.78 7.30 -0.16
CA LEU A 303 10.17 7.40 -0.60
C LEU A 303 10.49 8.83 -1.07
N ASN A 304 11.51 9.42 -0.45
CA ASN A 304 12.00 10.74 -0.80
C ASN A 304 13.52 10.78 -0.84
N TYR A 305 14.09 10.90 -2.05
CA TYR A 305 15.52 11.11 -2.25
C TYR A 305 15.98 12.50 -1.80
N THR A 306 17.21 12.59 -1.29
CA THR A 306 17.81 13.86 -0.88
C THR A 306 18.14 14.73 -2.12
N PRO A 307 18.09 16.07 -1.99
CA PRO A 307 18.47 16.97 -3.07
C PRO A 307 19.89 16.74 -3.59
N GLU A 308 20.81 16.36 -2.71
CA GLU A 308 22.20 16.02 -3.04
C GLU A 308 22.27 14.78 -3.93
N PHE A 309 21.57 13.71 -3.56
CA PHE A 309 21.51 12.49 -4.37
C PHE A 309 20.86 12.76 -5.73
N GLN A 310 19.73 13.48 -5.76
CA GLN A 310 19.03 13.84 -7.00
C GLN A 310 19.96 14.60 -7.96
N SER A 311 20.65 15.62 -7.44
CA SER A 311 21.60 16.42 -8.22
C SER A 311 22.74 15.57 -8.79
N PHE A 312 23.27 14.65 -7.96
CA PHE A 312 24.34 13.76 -8.39
C PHE A 312 23.87 12.75 -9.44
N ALA A 313 22.76 12.05 -9.22
CA ALA A 313 22.20 11.08 -10.16
C ALA A 313 21.96 11.71 -11.53
N MET A 314 21.40 12.92 -11.56
CA MET A 314 21.17 13.65 -12.81
C MET A 314 22.43 14.10 -13.51
N SER A 315 23.49 14.44 -12.78
CA SER A 315 24.76 14.84 -13.40
C SER A 315 25.38 13.71 -14.23
N GLN A 316 25.05 12.45 -13.92
CA GLN A 316 25.45 11.27 -14.69
C GLN A 316 24.52 10.96 -15.87
N SER A 317 23.31 11.54 -15.88
CA SER A 317 22.34 11.30 -16.94
C SER A 317 22.64 12.16 -18.16
N ASN A 318 23.11 11.53 -19.24
CA ASN A 318 23.30 12.18 -20.55
C ASN A 318 21.99 12.39 -21.33
N GLN A 319 20.84 12.09 -20.74
CA GLN A 319 19.56 12.02 -21.43
C GLN A 319 18.62 13.10 -20.93
N ALA A 320 17.91 13.73 -21.85
CA ALA A 320 16.82 14.68 -21.59
C ALA A 320 15.58 14.04 -20.91
N ALA A 321 15.76 12.97 -20.13
CA ALA A 321 14.71 12.26 -19.41
C ALA A 321 14.78 12.63 -17.92
N SER A 322 14.07 13.71 -17.62
CA SER A 322 13.56 14.16 -16.32
C SER A 322 14.47 15.06 -15.45
N THR A 323 13.87 16.16 -14.99
CA THR A 323 14.41 17.24 -14.13
C THR A 323 14.49 16.79 -12.66
N SER A 324 15.24 17.48 -11.79
CA SER A 324 15.59 17.07 -10.41
C SER A 324 14.44 16.69 -9.49
N GLN A 325 13.22 17.10 -9.79
CA GLN A 325 12.02 16.71 -9.06
C GLN A 325 11.51 15.29 -9.40
N ALA A 326 11.97 14.68 -10.49
CA ALA A 326 11.32 13.52 -11.09
C ALA A 326 11.61 12.16 -10.43
N LEU A 327 12.72 11.98 -9.70
CA LEU A 327 13.06 10.65 -9.15
C LEU A 327 12.17 10.27 -7.95
N SER A 328 12.03 11.16 -6.96
CA SER A 328 11.09 10.93 -5.85
C SER A 328 9.64 10.97 -6.34
N GLN A 329 9.32 11.90 -7.25
CA GLN A 329 7.99 11.98 -7.85
C GLN A 329 7.63 10.69 -8.62
N SER A 330 8.60 10.06 -9.28
CA SER A 330 8.39 8.78 -9.96
C SER A 330 8.02 7.64 -9.01
N ALA A 331 8.49 7.62 -7.77
CA ALA A 331 8.10 6.60 -6.80
C ALA A 331 6.66 6.79 -6.31
N SER A 332 6.27 8.05 -6.03
CA SER A 332 4.88 8.38 -5.67
C SER A 332 3.92 8.14 -6.85
N GLU A 333 4.25 8.59 -8.06
CA GLU A 333 3.45 8.34 -9.28
C GLU A 333 3.30 6.85 -9.56
N MET A 334 4.36 6.07 -9.31
CA MET A 334 4.32 4.62 -9.46
C MET A 334 3.44 3.96 -8.41
N SER A 335 3.55 4.39 -7.15
CA SER A 335 2.62 3.98 -6.09
C SER A 335 1.17 4.25 -6.49
N ASP A 336 0.86 5.46 -6.98
CA ASP A 336 -0.49 5.84 -7.37
C ASP A 336 -1.00 4.97 -8.53
N SER A 337 -0.14 4.67 -9.50
CA SER A 337 -0.48 3.79 -10.62
C SER A 337 -0.67 2.34 -10.19
N ILE A 338 0.12 1.85 -9.23
CA ILE A 338 -0.04 0.52 -8.64
C ILE A 338 -1.34 0.45 -7.83
N MET A 339 -1.66 1.45 -7.03
CA MET A 339 -2.93 1.54 -6.30
C MET A 339 -4.12 1.57 -7.24
N SER A 340 -4.07 2.38 -8.29
CA SER A 340 -5.15 2.42 -9.28
C SER A 340 -5.34 1.07 -9.98
N SER A 341 -4.24 0.39 -10.31
CA SER A 341 -4.30 -0.97 -10.88
C SER A 341 -4.88 -1.97 -9.89
N TRP A 342 -4.47 -1.87 -8.62
CA TRP A 342 -5.01 -2.68 -7.53
C TRP A 342 -6.51 -2.44 -7.33
N GLU A 343 -6.99 -1.20 -7.35
CA GLU A 343 -8.42 -0.91 -7.22
C GLU A 343 -9.26 -1.43 -8.40
N ASN A 344 -8.67 -1.54 -9.59
CA ASN A 344 -9.30 -2.04 -10.80
C ASN A 344 -9.14 -3.55 -11.03
N ARG A 345 -8.58 -4.28 -10.06
CA ARG A 345 -8.34 -5.74 -10.16
C ARG A 345 -9.62 -6.57 -10.17
N ASN A 346 -9.51 -7.81 -10.64
CA ASN A 346 -10.63 -8.74 -10.72
C ASN A 346 -11.04 -9.27 -9.33
N ARG A 347 -12.03 -8.62 -8.73
CA ARG A 347 -12.59 -9.00 -7.41
C ARG A 347 -13.04 -10.45 -7.32
N SER A 348 -13.52 -11.07 -8.40
CA SER A 348 -13.93 -12.49 -8.36
C SER A 348 -12.74 -13.44 -8.15
N GLN A 349 -11.58 -13.12 -8.73
CA GLN A 349 -10.36 -13.90 -8.51
C GLN A 349 -9.85 -13.74 -7.07
N ASP A 350 -9.95 -12.53 -6.51
CA ASP A 350 -9.59 -12.27 -5.11
C ASP A 350 -10.44 -13.07 -4.15
N ILE A 351 -11.77 -13.06 -4.31
CA ILE A 351 -12.67 -13.82 -3.43
C ILE A 351 -12.28 -15.30 -3.42
N MET A 352 -12.01 -15.89 -4.59
CA MET A 352 -11.56 -17.28 -4.69
C MET A 352 -10.19 -17.49 -4.03
N SER A 353 -9.25 -16.58 -4.26
CA SER A 353 -7.89 -16.63 -3.68
C SER A 353 -7.93 -16.54 -2.15
N GLN A 354 -8.71 -15.61 -1.59
CA GLN A 354 -8.87 -15.43 -0.15
C GLN A 354 -9.56 -16.64 0.49
N LYS A 355 -10.61 -17.19 -0.11
CA LYS A 355 -11.24 -18.45 0.35
C LYS A 355 -10.24 -19.61 0.40
N GLN A 356 -9.41 -19.74 -0.63
CA GLN A 356 -8.38 -20.77 -0.67
C GLN A 356 -7.29 -20.54 0.39
N SER A 357 -6.87 -19.27 0.58
CA SER A 357 -5.90 -18.86 1.59
C SER A 357 -6.40 -19.20 2.99
N ASP A 358 -7.60 -18.72 3.34
CA ASP A 358 -8.21 -18.95 4.65
C ASP A 358 -8.38 -20.46 4.91
N ALA A 359 -8.87 -21.23 3.93
CA ALA A 359 -8.98 -22.69 4.05
C ALA A 359 -7.63 -23.40 4.26
N THR A 360 -6.56 -22.91 3.61
CA THR A 360 -5.21 -23.48 3.74
C THR A 360 -4.60 -23.15 5.10
N LEU A 361 -4.83 -21.93 5.58
CA LEU A 361 -4.32 -21.42 6.85
C LEU A 361 -5.17 -21.84 8.07
N GLY A 362 -6.34 -22.44 7.84
CA GLY A 362 -7.21 -22.94 8.90
C GLY A 362 -8.12 -21.87 9.50
N TYR A 363 -8.41 -20.81 8.76
CA TYR A 363 -9.26 -19.70 9.19
C TYR A 363 -10.61 -19.69 8.46
N GLU A 364 -11.59 -19.11 9.14
CA GLU A 364 -12.80 -18.55 8.55
C GLU A 364 -12.84 -17.03 8.81
N ARG A 365 -13.78 -16.32 8.17
CA ARG A 365 -13.96 -14.88 8.40
C ARG A 365 -15.31 -14.57 8.99
N ILE A 366 -15.28 -13.71 10.01
CA ILE A 366 -16.47 -13.17 10.67
C ILE A 366 -16.52 -11.66 10.56
N VAL A 367 -17.73 -11.10 10.47
CA VAL A 367 -17.99 -9.67 10.63
C VAL A 367 -18.64 -9.41 11.98
N ASP A 368 -18.13 -8.41 12.70
CA ASP A 368 -18.83 -7.82 13.84
C ASP A 368 -19.93 -6.90 13.32
N THR A 369 -21.18 -7.24 13.56
CA THR A 369 -22.33 -6.50 13.05
C THR A 369 -22.52 -5.13 13.72
N GLU A 370 -21.85 -4.87 14.84
CA GLU A 370 -21.93 -3.58 15.54
C GLU A 370 -20.91 -2.58 14.97
N THR A 371 -19.69 -3.05 14.66
CA THR A 371 -18.60 -2.20 14.18
C THR A 371 -18.40 -2.25 12.66
N GLY A 372 -18.87 -3.33 12.00
CA GLY A 372 -18.59 -3.62 10.60
C GLY A 372 -17.22 -4.25 10.35
N ASN A 373 -16.40 -4.43 11.39
CA ASN A 373 -15.04 -4.95 11.25
C ASN A 373 -15.04 -6.43 10.91
N ILE A 374 -14.12 -6.83 10.03
CA ILE A 374 -13.93 -8.22 9.61
C ILE A 374 -12.69 -8.78 10.30
N TYR A 375 -12.82 -9.99 10.83
CA TYR A 375 -11.74 -10.71 11.50
C TYR A 375 -11.52 -12.07 10.83
N LYS A 376 -10.27 -12.49 10.72
CA LYS A 376 -9.91 -13.90 10.50
C LYS A 376 -10.01 -14.60 11.85
N ILE A 377 -10.65 -15.76 11.93
CA ILE A 377 -10.82 -16.52 13.17
C ILE A 377 -10.58 -18.01 12.92
N ASP A 378 -10.06 -18.74 13.91
CA ASP A 378 -9.83 -20.19 13.78
C ASP A 378 -11.12 -20.92 13.36
N ASN A 379 -11.00 -21.84 12.40
CA ASN A 379 -12.12 -22.60 11.85
C ASN A 379 -13.00 -23.27 12.91
N GLY A 380 -14.32 -23.23 12.68
CA GLY A 380 -15.32 -23.91 13.50
C GLY A 380 -15.93 -23.01 14.58
N PHE A 381 -15.58 -21.72 14.61
CA PHE A 381 -16.23 -20.73 15.47
C PHE A 381 -17.71 -20.58 15.11
N THR A 382 -18.02 -20.43 13.81
CA THR A 382 -19.40 -20.21 13.35
C THR A 382 -20.29 -21.45 13.49
N ASP A 383 -19.71 -22.64 13.70
CA ASP A 383 -20.45 -23.87 13.91
C ASP A 383 -21.14 -23.94 15.28
N TRP A 384 -20.55 -23.33 16.32
CA TRP A 384 -21.09 -23.36 17.69
C TRP A 384 -21.61 -22.00 18.16
N TYR A 385 -21.11 -20.90 17.60
CA TYR A 385 -21.55 -19.56 17.99
C TYR A 385 -22.94 -19.26 17.41
N ASP A 386 -23.93 -19.09 18.30
CA ASP A 386 -25.33 -18.83 17.96
C ASP A 386 -25.76 -17.37 18.18
N GLY A 387 -24.83 -16.51 18.61
CA GLY A 387 -25.09 -15.10 18.87
C GLY A 387 -25.28 -14.28 17.59
N SER A 388 -25.89 -13.10 17.72
CA SER A 388 -26.17 -12.24 16.56
C SER A 388 -25.04 -11.28 16.17
N ARG A 389 -24.08 -11.04 17.07
CA ARG A 389 -23.03 -10.02 16.89
C ARG A 389 -21.97 -10.41 15.86
N TYR A 390 -21.53 -11.66 15.86
CA TYR A 390 -20.50 -12.15 14.93
C TYR A 390 -21.13 -13.08 13.92
N LYS A 391 -21.02 -12.75 12.64
CA LYS A 391 -21.62 -13.54 11.56
C LYS A 391 -20.57 -13.89 10.51
N SER A 392 -20.76 -15.00 9.80
CA SER A 392 -19.99 -15.28 8.60
C SER A 392 -20.13 -14.13 7.60
N ILE A 393 -19.03 -13.77 6.95
CA ILE A 393 -19.03 -12.76 5.91
C ILE A 393 -19.76 -13.24 4.65
N THR A 394 -20.20 -12.30 3.80
CA THR A 394 -20.65 -12.60 2.44
C THR A 394 -19.46 -12.73 1.48
N ASP A 395 -19.71 -13.26 0.27
CA ASP A 395 -18.66 -13.43 -0.74
C ASP A 395 -17.96 -12.11 -1.11
N ASP A 396 -18.71 -11.02 -1.24
CA ASP A 396 -18.15 -9.71 -1.62
C ASP A 396 -17.19 -9.15 -0.54
N GLN A 397 -17.45 -9.48 0.72
CA GLN A 397 -16.67 -9.04 1.88
C GLN A 397 -15.28 -9.71 1.98
N TYR A 398 -14.97 -10.74 1.19
CA TYR A 398 -13.60 -11.30 1.13
C TYR A 398 -12.58 -10.30 0.56
N THR A 399 -13.05 -9.27 -0.16
CA THR A 399 -12.19 -8.22 -0.71
C THR A 399 -12.00 -7.03 0.22
N ASP A 400 -12.72 -7.01 1.35
CA ASP A 400 -12.64 -5.96 2.34
C ASP A 400 -11.44 -6.18 3.27
N SER A 401 -11.04 -5.12 3.97
CA SER A 401 -9.91 -5.17 4.89
C SER A 401 -10.22 -6.03 6.11
N VAL A 402 -9.26 -6.84 6.51
CA VAL A 402 -9.30 -7.59 7.77
C VAL A 402 -8.65 -6.73 8.85
N GLU A 403 -9.23 -6.73 10.05
CA GLU A 403 -8.74 -5.95 11.19
C GLU A 403 -7.66 -6.70 11.97
N ALA A 404 -7.95 -7.96 12.30
CA ALA A 404 -7.07 -8.80 13.11
C ALA A 404 -7.34 -10.30 12.88
N VAL A 405 -6.41 -11.12 13.37
CA VAL A 405 -6.60 -12.57 13.54
C VAL A 405 -7.03 -12.83 14.98
N ILE A 406 -8.07 -13.65 15.16
CA ILE A 406 -8.62 -14.03 16.45
C ILE A 406 -8.39 -15.52 16.66
N HIS A 407 -7.76 -15.87 17.77
CA HIS A 407 -7.70 -17.24 18.23
C HIS A 407 -8.68 -17.45 19.39
N TRP A 408 -9.47 -18.51 19.34
CA TRP A 408 -10.50 -18.79 20.36
C TRP A 408 -10.25 -20.13 21.07
N LYS A 409 -10.63 -20.22 22.34
CA LYS A 409 -10.44 -21.39 23.21
C LYS A 409 -11.71 -22.16 23.54
#